data_AF-A0A9D4C0W6-F1
#
_entry.id   AF-A0A9D4C0W6-F1
#
_cell.length_a   1.000
_cell.length_b   1.000
_cell.length_c   1.000
_cell.angle_alpha   90.00
_cell.angle_beta   90.00
_cell.angle_gamma   90.00
#
_symmetry.space_group_name_H-M   'P 1'
#
loop_
_entity.id
_entity.type
_entity.pdbx_description
1 polymer ?
#
loop_
_entity_poly.entity_id
_entity_poly.type
_entity_poly.pdbx_seq_one_letter_code
_entity_poly.pdbx_strand_id
1 'polypeptide(L)'
;MMRELIKEMKDELLKSVIHKIETLEGSIFEKQQVNDKLANDVKRLEEKLNNEKEEKQQLKMEMTKQQLIHDEKLNELEQYSRRNNIRLSGCVDKERETAEESVNIVLKTLNAKMPTIKLVKEDIDIAHRVGKFEQNKHRQIIVDCNPG
;
A
#
# COMPACT_ATOMS: atom_id res chain seq x y z
N MET A 1 -3.81 76.68 -48.21
CA MET A 1 -5.01 75.82 -48.12
C MET A 1 -4.71 74.32 -48.24
N MET A 2 -4.53 73.72 -49.43
CA MET A 2 -4.37 72.24 -49.52
C MET A 2 -3.09 71.71 -48.83
N ARG A 3 -1.97 72.45 -48.90
CA ARG A 3 -0.73 72.08 -48.20
C ARG A 3 -0.85 72.17 -46.67
N GLU A 4 -1.65 73.10 -46.15
CA GLU A 4 -1.89 73.25 -44.71
C GLU A 4 -2.78 72.13 -44.20
N LEU A 5 -3.85 71.81 -44.92
CA LEU A 5 -4.73 70.67 -44.60
C LEU A 5 -3.96 69.34 -44.53
N ILE A 6 -3.09 69.09 -45.51
CA ILE A 6 -2.23 67.89 -45.52
C ILE A 6 -1.26 67.88 -44.32
N LYS A 7 -0.77 69.04 -43.88
CA LYS A 7 0.11 69.15 -42.73
C LYS A 7 -0.64 68.84 -41.43
N GLU A 8 -1.84 69.40 -41.25
CA GLU A 8 -2.70 69.13 -40.09
C GLU A 8 -3.07 67.64 -40.00
N MET A 9 -3.47 67.03 -41.12
CA MET A 9 -3.78 65.59 -41.15
C MET A 9 -2.57 64.72 -40.78
N LYS A 10 -1.35 65.10 -41.19
CA LYS A 10 -0.12 64.40 -40.82
C LYS A 10 0.19 64.55 -39.34
N ASP A 11 -0.01 65.74 -38.79
CA ASP A 11 0.26 66.02 -37.36
C ASP A 11 -0.73 65.27 -36.46
N GLU A 12 -2.00 65.17 -36.84
CA GLU A 12 -3.01 64.37 -36.13
C GLU A 12 -2.70 62.87 -36.21
N LEU A 13 -2.34 62.38 -37.39
CA LEU A 13 -1.96 60.98 -37.58
C LEU A 13 -0.72 60.64 -36.74
N LEU A 14 0.27 61.52 -36.74
CA LEU A 14 1.50 61.34 -35.96
C LEU A 14 1.19 61.28 -34.46
N LYS A 15 0.35 62.18 -33.95
CA LYS A 15 -0.12 62.14 -32.55
C LYS A 15 -0.83 60.84 -32.21
N SER A 16 -1.72 60.36 -33.09
CA SER A 16 -2.43 59.10 -32.90
C SER A 16 -1.49 57.89 -32.86
N VAL A 17 -0.48 57.87 -33.74
CA VAL A 17 0.53 56.81 -33.80
C VAL A 17 1.39 56.82 -32.54
N ILE A 18 1.87 57.99 -32.10
CA ILE A 18 2.66 58.12 -30.86
C ILE A 18 1.86 57.58 -29.67
N HIS A 19 0.60 58.01 -29.52
CA HIS A 19 -0.23 57.56 -28.41
C HIS A 19 -0.45 56.03 -28.41
N LYS A 20 -0.60 55.41 -29.59
CA LYS A 20 -0.68 53.95 -29.71
C LYS A 20 0.64 53.27 -29.35
N ILE A 21 1.78 53.83 -29.74
CA ILE A 21 3.10 53.30 -29.38
C ILE A 21 3.26 53.31 -27.86
N GLU A 22 2.98 54.42 -27.19
CA GLU A 22 3.05 54.54 -25.73
C GLU A 22 2.16 53.49 -25.03
N THR A 23 0.94 53.30 -25.53
CA THR A 23 0.00 52.30 -24.97
C THR A 23 0.52 50.88 -25.15
N LEU A 24 1.09 50.56 -26.31
CA LEU A 24 1.65 49.25 -26.60
C LEU A 24 2.91 48.98 -25.78
N GLU A 25 3.79 49.97 -25.62
CA GLU A 25 4.99 49.88 -24.80
C GLU A 25 4.65 49.62 -23.33
N GLY A 26 3.65 50.32 -22.78
CA GLY A 26 3.15 50.06 -21.43
C GLY A 26 2.64 48.62 -21.26
N SER A 27 1.82 48.14 -22.21
CA SER A 27 1.31 46.76 -22.16
C SER A 27 2.41 45.70 -22.31
N ILE A 28 3.41 45.95 -23.17
CA ILE A 28 4.56 45.07 -23.34
C ILE A 28 5.37 45.00 -22.04
N PHE A 29 5.60 46.14 -21.38
CA PHE A 29 6.33 46.20 -20.13
C PHE A 29 5.64 45.40 -19.00
N GLU A 30 4.31 45.54 -18.88
CA GLU A 30 3.54 44.75 -17.91
C GLU A 30 3.62 43.25 -18.18
N LYS A 31 3.49 42.85 -19.46
CA LYS A 31 3.61 41.44 -19.85
C LYS A 31 5.00 40.88 -19.60
N GLN A 32 6.06 41.69 -19.81
CA GLN A 32 7.43 41.30 -19.52
C GLN A 32 7.61 40.98 -18.03
N GLN A 33 7.09 41.85 -17.15
CA GLN A 33 7.15 41.63 -15.70
C GLN A 33 6.39 40.37 -15.26
N VAL A 34 5.23 40.09 -15.87
CA VAL A 34 4.47 38.87 -15.57
C VAL A 34 5.24 37.63 -16.04
N ASN A 35 5.85 37.67 -17.23
CA ASN A 35 6.67 36.57 -17.73
C ASN A 35 7.87 36.28 -16.82
N ASP A 36 8.55 37.32 -16.31
CA ASP A 36 9.68 37.14 -15.40
C ASP A 36 9.23 36.48 -14.08
N LYS A 37 8.05 36.87 -13.55
CA LYS A 37 7.46 36.21 -12.38
C LYS A 37 7.12 34.75 -12.64
N LEU A 38 6.46 34.47 -13.77
CA LEU A 38 6.11 33.11 -14.17
C LEU A 38 7.35 32.22 -14.35
N ALA A 39 8.42 32.74 -14.97
CA ALA A 39 9.66 32.01 -15.14
C ALA A 39 10.28 31.60 -13.79
N ASN A 40 10.28 32.52 -12.81
CA ASN A 40 10.76 32.24 -11.46
C ASN A 40 9.87 31.22 -10.73
N ASP A 41 8.55 31.32 -10.87
CA ASP A 41 7.62 30.39 -10.25
C ASP A 41 7.75 28.98 -10.85
N VAL A 42 7.92 28.87 -12.17
CA VAL A 42 8.19 27.59 -12.86
C VAL A 42 9.45 26.95 -12.31
N LYS A 43 10.56 27.70 -12.24
CA LYS A 43 11.82 27.18 -11.69
C LYS A 43 11.67 26.66 -10.26
N ARG A 44 10.98 27.43 -9.40
CA ARG A 44 10.71 27.03 -8.01
C ARG A 44 9.85 25.77 -7.92
N LEU A 45 8.86 25.62 -8.80
CA LEU A 45 8.00 24.44 -8.85
C LEU A 45 8.75 23.21 -9.35
N GLU A 46 9.64 23.36 -10.33
CA GLU A 46 10.50 22.30 -10.82
C GLU A 46 11.43 21.77 -9.71
N GLU A 47 12.05 22.67 -8.94
CA GLU A 47 12.89 22.30 -7.79
C GLU A 47 12.10 21.53 -6.73
N LYS A 48 10.91 22.01 -6.35
CA LYS A 48 10.03 21.31 -5.40
C LYS A 48 9.62 19.93 -5.92
N LEU A 49 9.24 19.83 -7.18
CA LEU A 49 8.83 18.58 -7.80
C LEU A 49 9.97 17.56 -7.81
N ASN A 50 11.21 18.00 -8.02
CA ASN A 50 12.36 17.11 -7.98
C ASN A 50 12.61 16.57 -6.56
N ASN A 51 12.57 17.45 -5.56
CA ASN A 51 12.74 17.05 -4.16
C ASN A 51 11.65 16.06 -3.71
N GLU A 52 10.38 16.33 -4.02
CA GLU A 52 9.28 15.42 -3.69
C GLU A 52 9.40 14.06 -4.39
N LYS A 53 9.93 14.03 -5.63
CA LYS A 53 10.19 12.77 -6.35
C LYS A 53 11.27 11.94 -5.65
N GLU A 54 12.34 12.58 -5.21
CA GLU A 54 13.44 11.92 -4.50
C GLU A 54 12.96 11.37 -3.15
N GLU A 55 12.27 12.18 -2.34
CA GLU A 55 11.68 11.75 -1.08
C GLU A 55 10.71 10.57 -1.27
N LYS A 56 9.83 10.65 -2.28
CA LYS A 56 8.90 9.56 -2.60
C LYS A 56 9.60 8.28 -3.00
N GLN A 57 10.72 8.35 -3.72
CA GLN A 57 11.52 7.17 -4.06
C GLN A 57 12.16 6.56 -2.83
N GLN A 58 12.72 7.38 -1.93
CA GLN A 58 13.31 6.91 -0.68
C GLN A 58 12.27 6.24 0.22
N LEU A 59 11.10 6.85 0.43
CA LEU A 59 10.01 6.25 1.21
C LEU A 59 9.55 4.91 0.63
N LYS A 60 9.47 4.79 -0.70
CA LYS A 60 9.10 3.51 -1.33
C LYS A 60 10.14 2.41 -1.08
N MET A 61 11.43 2.75 -1.14
CA MET A 61 12.50 1.79 -0.83
C MET A 61 12.44 1.35 0.63
N GLU A 62 12.26 2.29 1.56
CA GLU A 62 12.17 1.99 2.99
C GLU A 62 10.93 1.15 3.32
N MET A 63 9.79 1.47 2.71
CA MET A 63 8.55 0.71 2.88
C MET A 63 8.70 -0.74 2.38
N THR A 64 9.33 -0.93 1.22
CA THR A 64 9.60 -2.27 0.68
C THR A 64 10.53 -3.06 1.60
N LYS A 65 11.57 -2.41 2.14
CA LYS A 65 12.49 -3.03 3.10
C LYS A 65 11.76 -3.44 4.39
N GLN A 66 10.90 -2.58 4.92
CA GLN A 66 10.12 -2.88 6.12
C GLN A 66 9.13 -4.02 5.90
N GLN A 67 8.51 -4.09 4.72
CA GLN A 67 7.64 -5.21 4.34
C GLN A 67 8.41 -6.53 4.33
N LEU A 68 9.57 -6.58 3.69
CA LEU A 68 10.41 -7.79 3.67
C LEU A 68 10.80 -8.24 5.09
N ILE A 69 11.22 -7.31 5.95
CA ILE A 69 11.57 -7.61 7.34
C ILE A 69 10.34 -8.14 8.12
N HIS A 70 9.16 -7.56 7.89
CA HIS A 70 7.93 -8.04 8.53
C HIS A 70 7.55 -9.43 8.05
N ASP A 71 7.64 -9.69 6.75
CA ASP A 71 7.32 -11.00 6.17
C ASP A 71 8.27 -12.08 6.67
N GLU A 72 9.57 -11.78 6.80
CA GLU A 72 10.55 -12.69 7.42
C GLU A 72 10.20 -12.99 8.86
N LYS A 73 9.92 -11.96 9.68
CA LYS A 73 9.53 -12.14 11.08
C LYS A 73 8.23 -12.92 11.22
N LEU A 74 7.24 -12.66 10.37
CA LEU A 74 5.98 -13.40 10.36
C LEU A 74 6.23 -14.87 10.02
N ASN A 75 7.05 -15.15 9.01
CA ASN A 75 7.40 -16.52 8.65
C ASN A 75 8.13 -17.24 9.78
N GLU A 76 9.08 -16.58 10.46
CA GLU A 76 9.74 -17.15 11.64
C GLU A 76 8.73 -17.44 12.76
N LEU A 77 7.88 -16.48 13.12
CA LEU A 77 6.85 -16.66 14.15
C LEU A 77 5.86 -17.77 13.79
N GLU A 78 5.43 -17.87 12.52
CA GLU A 78 4.60 -18.96 12.04
C GLU A 78 5.30 -20.31 12.13
N GLN A 79 6.60 -20.39 11.80
CA GLN A 79 7.37 -21.62 11.92
C GLN A 79 7.50 -22.06 13.38
N TYR A 80 7.79 -21.11 14.30
CA TYR A 80 7.83 -21.40 15.74
C TYR A 80 6.46 -21.87 16.25
N SER A 81 5.37 -21.22 15.84
CA SER A 81 4.01 -21.65 16.19
C SER A 81 3.67 -23.03 15.62
N ARG A 82 4.07 -23.34 14.38
CA ARG A 82 3.78 -24.64 13.74
C ARG A 82 4.62 -25.80 14.26
N ARG A 83 5.76 -25.54 14.91
CA ARG A 83 6.72 -26.58 15.34
C ARG A 83 6.10 -27.62 16.26
N ASN A 84 5.19 -27.20 17.15
CA ASN A 84 4.51 -28.10 18.09
C ASN A 84 3.09 -28.48 17.63
N ASN A 85 2.70 -28.05 16.43
CA ASN A 85 1.39 -28.32 15.89
C ASN A 85 1.39 -29.54 14.96
N ILE A 86 0.56 -30.53 15.26
CA ILE A 86 0.32 -31.71 14.43
C ILE A 86 -1.00 -31.55 13.69
N ARG A 87 -1.01 -31.92 12.41
CA ARG A 87 -2.21 -31.90 11.57
C ARG A 87 -2.69 -33.32 11.30
N LEU A 88 -3.88 -33.65 11.78
CA LEU A 88 -4.52 -34.95 11.56
C LEU A 88 -5.59 -34.84 10.48
N SER A 89 -5.53 -35.75 9.51
CA SER A 89 -6.47 -35.83 8.40
C SER A 89 -7.14 -37.21 8.34
N GLY A 90 -8.35 -37.27 7.79
CA GLY A 90 -9.12 -38.51 7.69
C GLY A 90 -9.85 -38.94 8.98
N CYS A 91 -9.87 -38.10 10.01
CA CYS A 91 -10.70 -38.33 11.19
C CYS A 91 -12.17 -38.01 10.88
N VAL A 92 -13.08 -38.92 11.23
CA VAL A 92 -14.54 -38.74 11.07
C VAL A 92 -14.96 -37.38 11.63
N ASP A 93 -15.68 -36.59 10.84
CA ASP A 93 -16.03 -35.20 11.15
C ASP A 93 -17.52 -35.06 11.45
N LYS A 94 -17.87 -34.15 12.35
CA LYS A 94 -19.25 -33.86 12.77
C LYS A 94 -19.51 -32.34 12.74
N GLU A 95 -20.72 -31.95 12.35
CA GLU A 95 -21.13 -30.56 12.16
C GLU A 95 -20.93 -29.67 13.40
N ARG A 96 -21.09 -30.24 14.60
CA ARG A 96 -20.98 -29.53 15.89
C ARG A 96 -19.99 -30.20 16.84
N GLU A 97 -18.87 -30.68 16.32
CA GLU A 97 -17.79 -31.26 17.12
C GLU A 97 -17.20 -30.22 18.08
N THR A 98 -17.14 -30.52 19.37
CA THR A 98 -16.49 -29.64 20.36
C THR A 98 -14.97 -29.87 20.38
N ALA A 99 -14.23 -28.94 20.99
CA ALA A 99 -12.79 -29.09 21.17
C ALA A 99 -12.44 -30.35 22.00
N GLU A 100 -13.21 -30.65 23.04
CA GLU A 100 -12.99 -31.86 23.85
C GLU A 100 -13.27 -33.15 23.07
N GLU A 101 -14.29 -33.15 22.20
CA GLU A 101 -14.55 -34.28 21.31
C GLU A 101 -13.41 -34.47 20.31
N SER A 102 -12.85 -33.37 19.79
CA SER A 102 -11.67 -33.40 18.92
C SER A 102 -10.49 -34.06 19.63
N VAL A 103 -10.17 -33.64 20.87
CA VAL A 103 -9.10 -34.24 21.69
C VAL A 103 -9.32 -35.75 21.87
N ASN A 104 -10.53 -36.17 22.20
CA ASN A 104 -10.85 -37.58 22.37
C ASN A 104 -10.68 -38.40 21.09
N ILE A 105 -11.03 -37.84 19.92
CA ILE A 105 -10.81 -38.48 18.61
C ILE A 105 -9.31 -38.63 18.34
N VAL A 106 -8.52 -37.60 18.65
CA VAL A 106 -7.06 -37.63 18.51
C VAL A 106 -6.44 -38.72 19.37
N LEU A 107 -6.74 -38.74 20.68
CA LEU A 107 -6.21 -39.74 21.62
C LEU A 107 -6.57 -41.16 21.19
N LYS A 108 -7.83 -41.41 20.82
CA LYS A 108 -8.27 -42.73 20.35
C LYS A 108 -7.55 -43.15 19.07
N THR A 109 -7.40 -42.23 18.11
CA THR A 109 -6.80 -42.53 16.81
C THR A 109 -5.30 -42.78 16.93
N LEU A 110 -4.58 -41.94 17.68
CA LEU A 110 -3.14 -42.04 17.86
C LEU A 110 -2.77 -43.24 18.74
N ASN A 111 -3.42 -43.45 19.89
CA ASN A 111 -3.11 -44.60 20.75
C ASN A 111 -3.47 -45.94 20.09
N ALA A 112 -4.49 -45.99 19.22
CA ALA A 112 -4.83 -47.21 18.48
C ALA A 112 -3.82 -47.51 17.36
N LYS A 113 -3.31 -46.48 16.67
CA LYS A 113 -2.37 -46.66 15.54
C LYS A 113 -0.90 -46.72 15.98
N MET A 114 -0.56 -46.11 17.11
CA MET A 114 0.81 -46.04 17.65
C MET A 114 0.83 -46.49 19.12
N PRO A 115 0.71 -47.82 19.38
CA PRO A 115 0.64 -48.35 20.74
C PRO A 115 1.90 -48.12 21.58
N THR A 116 3.03 -47.79 20.94
CA THR A 116 4.31 -47.46 21.58
C THR A 116 4.31 -46.08 22.25
N ILE A 117 3.42 -45.17 21.81
CA ILE A 117 3.32 -43.81 22.32
C ILE A 117 1.96 -43.71 23.03
N LYS A 118 1.96 -43.72 24.37
CA LYS A 118 0.74 -43.49 25.14
C LYS A 118 0.57 -41.99 25.34
N LEU A 119 -0.24 -41.38 24.49
CA LEU A 119 -0.68 -40.00 24.68
C LEU A 119 -1.79 -39.94 25.73
N VAL A 120 -1.66 -39.00 26.66
CA VAL A 120 -2.68 -38.62 27.64
C VAL A 120 -3.25 -37.22 27.33
N LYS A 121 -4.34 -36.83 27.98
CA LYS A 121 -5.01 -35.54 27.69
C LYS A 121 -4.10 -34.35 28.01
N GLU A 122 -3.23 -34.52 29.00
CA GLU A 122 -2.30 -33.51 29.50
C GLU A 122 -1.18 -33.19 28.50
N ASP A 123 -0.91 -34.06 27.52
CA ASP A 123 0.07 -33.84 26.46
C ASP A 123 -0.46 -32.93 25.33
N ILE A 124 -1.76 -32.63 25.34
CA ILE A 124 -2.44 -31.84 24.30
C ILE A 124 -2.96 -30.55 24.94
N ASP A 125 -2.46 -29.41 24.49
CA ASP A 125 -2.96 -28.12 24.96
C ASP A 125 -4.30 -27.78 24.29
N ILE A 126 -4.35 -27.85 22.96
CA ILE A 126 -5.54 -27.50 22.17
C ILE A 126 -5.70 -28.45 21.00
N ALA A 127 -6.90 -28.96 20.76
CA ALA A 127 -7.25 -29.62 19.51
C ALA A 127 -8.55 -29.06 18.94
N HIS A 128 -8.54 -28.67 17.66
CA HIS A 128 -9.74 -28.15 17.00
C HIS A 128 -9.73 -28.43 15.49
N ARG A 129 -10.94 -28.49 14.92
CA ARG A 129 -11.14 -28.61 13.46
C ARG A 129 -10.90 -27.27 12.77
N VAL A 130 -10.26 -27.32 11.60
CA VAL A 130 -10.04 -26.13 10.77
C VAL A 130 -10.91 -26.17 9.52
N GLY A 131 -11.63 -25.08 9.27
CA GLY A 131 -12.49 -24.90 8.10
C GLY A 131 -13.98 -25.14 8.35
N LYS A 132 -14.78 -24.92 7.30
CA LYS A 132 -16.24 -25.14 7.32
C LYS A 132 -16.56 -26.63 7.20
N PHE A 133 -17.60 -27.07 7.91
CA PHE A 133 -18.07 -28.44 7.81
C PHE A 133 -18.70 -28.70 6.44
N GLU A 134 -18.33 -29.80 5.81
CA GLU A 134 -18.87 -30.26 4.53
C GLU A 134 -19.18 -31.75 4.63
N GLN A 135 -20.38 -32.17 4.24
CA GLN A 135 -20.84 -33.55 4.43
C GLN A 135 -19.97 -34.60 3.71
N ASN A 136 -19.29 -34.21 2.63
CA ASN A 136 -18.43 -35.07 1.81
C ASN A 136 -16.93 -34.92 2.10
N LYS A 137 -16.53 -34.11 3.10
CA LYS A 137 -15.12 -33.83 3.37
C LYS A 137 -14.84 -33.77 4.87
N HIS A 138 -13.90 -34.59 5.31
CA HIS A 138 -13.42 -34.53 6.70
C HIS A 138 -12.48 -33.35 6.88
N ARG A 139 -12.85 -32.40 7.76
CA ARG A 139 -11.96 -31.31 8.16
C ARG A 139 -10.72 -31.85 8.87
N GLN A 140 -9.60 -31.15 8.74
CA GLN A 140 -8.38 -31.49 9.46
C GLN A 140 -8.49 -31.03 10.91
N ILE A 141 -7.92 -31.81 11.83
CA ILE A 141 -7.71 -31.40 13.22
C ILE A 141 -6.30 -30.82 13.32
N ILE A 142 -6.17 -29.61 13.84
CA ILE A 142 -4.88 -29.09 14.32
C ILE A 142 -4.81 -29.38 15.82
N VAL A 143 -3.69 -29.97 16.23
CA VAL A 143 -3.38 -30.35 17.60
C VAL A 143 -2.14 -29.59 18.01
N ASP A 144 -2.24 -28.76 19.03
CA ASP A 144 -1.10 -28.13 19.69
C ASP A 144 -0.65 -29.03 20.84
N CYS A 145 0.59 -29.50 20.75
CA CYS A 145 1.18 -30.41 21.72
C CYS A 145 1.98 -29.63 22.75
N ASN A 146 1.77 -29.94 24.02
CA ASN A 146 2.53 -29.33 25.09
C ASN A 146 3.99 -29.82 25.02
N PRO A 147 4.99 -28.93 24.91
CA PRO A 147 6.38 -29.31 25.09
C PRO A 147 6.60 -29.61 26.58
N GLY A 148 6.43 -30.87 26.96
CA GLY A 148 6.70 -31.36 28.32
C GLY A 148 8.11 -31.06 28.82
#